data_AF-A0AAV7SW05-F1
#
_entry.id   AF-A0AAV7SW05-F1
#
_cell.length_a   1.000
_cell.length_b   1.000
_cell.length_c   1.000
_cell.angle_alpha   90.00
_cell.angle_beta   90.00
_cell.angle_gamma   90.00
#
_symmetry.space_group_name_H-M   'P 1'
#
loop_
_entity.id
_entity.type
_entity.pdbx_description
1 polymer ?
#
loop_
_entity_poly.entity_id
_entity_poly.type
_entity_poly.pdbx_seq_one_letter_code
_entity_poly.pdbx_strand_id
1 'polypeptide(L)'
;MTGAEALHVLMSEGMIGAEALHVLMIGTEVLDELLIGAEVLQEWMIGGEVLHALIVRAEVLHALMTGAEVLHVLMTGAEILHEWMIGAEVRHKWIIGADVLHEWIIGAETLHVLMIGAEVRHTFIIGAEVLHVLII
;
A
#
# COMPACT_ATOMS: atom_id res chain seq x y z
N MET A 1 -0.87 24.04 -18.66
CA MET A 1 0.44 23.71 -18.07
C MET A 1 1.27 24.98 -17.96
N THR A 2 1.57 25.39 -16.73
CA THR A 2 2.75 26.14 -16.20
C THR A 2 2.30 26.54 -14.79
N GLY A 3 2.72 25.98 -13.67
CA GLY A 3 3.93 25.28 -13.30
C GLY A 3 4.15 25.66 -11.82
N ALA A 4 4.40 24.68 -10.96
CA ALA A 4 4.91 24.86 -9.60
C ALA A 4 4.07 25.73 -8.64
N GLU A 5 2.89 25.24 -8.26
CA GLU A 5 2.64 25.13 -6.82
C GLU A 5 2.66 23.63 -6.54
N ALA A 6 3.81 23.15 -6.07
CA ALA A 6 3.88 21.85 -5.43
C ALA A 6 2.83 21.88 -4.33
N LEU A 7 1.75 21.13 -4.54
CA LEU A 7 0.72 20.90 -3.54
C LEU A 7 1.34 19.95 -2.49
N HIS A 8 2.28 20.47 -1.70
CA HIS A 8 2.76 19.87 -0.45
C HIS A 8 1.61 19.99 0.57
N VAL A 9 0.48 19.35 0.29
CA VAL A 9 -0.55 19.13 1.31
C VAL A 9 -0.12 17.83 1.96
N LEU A 10 0.66 17.92 3.02
CA LEU A 10 0.83 16.81 3.96
C LEU A 10 -0.55 16.50 4.54
N MET A 11 -1.20 15.47 4.01
CA MET A 11 -2.47 14.99 4.52
C MET A 11 -2.22 13.90 5.55
N SER A 12 -3.07 13.89 6.58
CA SER A 12 -3.29 12.71 7.41
C SER A 12 -4.74 12.33 7.20
N GLU A 13 -4.99 11.21 6.54
CA GLU A 13 -6.33 10.71 6.28
C GLU A 13 -6.58 9.44 7.08
N GLY A 14 -7.77 9.35 7.65
CA GLY A 14 -8.15 8.27 8.54
C GLY A 14 -9.59 7.86 8.32
N MET A 15 -9.80 6.60 7.98
CA MET A 15 -11.12 5.99 7.85
C MET A 15 -11.30 4.94 8.94
N ILE A 16 -12.37 5.08 9.72
CA ILE A 16 -12.71 4.15 10.80
C ILE A 16 -14.17 3.72 10.62
N GLY A 17 -14.41 2.42 10.48
CA GLY A 17 -15.78 1.88 10.39
C GLY A 17 -16.56 2.35 9.15
N ALA A 18 -15.86 2.60 8.05
CA ALA A 18 -16.42 3.22 6.85
C ALA A 18 -16.54 2.21 5.70
N GLU A 19 -17.55 2.42 4.85
CA GLU A 19 -17.66 1.81 3.52
C GLU A 19 -17.26 2.87 2.49
N ALA A 20 -16.27 2.58 1.65
CA ALA A 20 -15.86 3.46 0.55
C ALA A 20 -15.76 2.70 -0.76
N LEU A 21 -16.24 3.34 -1.83
CA LEU A 21 -16.22 2.74 -3.16
C LEU A 21 -14.87 2.99 -3.87
N HIS A 22 -14.30 4.19 -3.74
CA HIS A 22 -13.06 4.56 -4.44
C HIS A 22 -12.28 5.61 -3.64
N VAL A 23 -11.02 5.34 -3.36
CA VAL A 23 -10.02 6.30 -2.86
C VAL A 23 -8.98 6.51 -3.95
N LEU A 24 -8.71 7.76 -4.32
CA LEU A 24 -7.75 8.11 -5.37
C LEU A 24 -6.89 9.30 -4.93
N MET A 25 -5.57 9.07 -4.91
CA MET A 25 -4.54 10.03 -4.56
C MET A 25 -3.55 10.20 -5.72
N ILE A 26 -3.31 11.44 -6.15
CA ILE A 26 -2.42 11.75 -7.27
C ILE A 26 -1.48 12.90 -6.91
N GLY A 27 -0.17 12.64 -6.95
CA GLY A 27 0.86 13.65 -6.67
C GLY A 27 0.77 14.22 -5.25
N THR A 28 0.23 13.43 -4.32
CA THR A 28 -0.02 13.83 -2.94
C THR A 28 1.11 13.34 -2.04
N GLU A 29 1.39 14.10 -0.99
CA GLU A 29 2.22 13.64 0.12
C GLU A 29 1.36 13.37 1.33
N VAL A 30 1.44 12.16 1.85
CA VAL A 30 0.68 11.72 3.01
C VAL A 30 1.64 11.41 4.13
N LEU A 31 1.46 12.09 5.26
CA LEU A 31 2.25 11.80 6.45
C LEU A 31 1.82 10.44 7.02
N ASP A 32 0.52 10.28 7.23
CA ASP A 32 -0.03 9.06 7.81
C ASP A 32 -1.39 8.75 7.16
N GLU A 33 -1.52 7.54 6.65
CA GLU A 33 -2.78 6.98 6.17
C GLU A 33 -3.23 5.86 7.11
N LEU A 34 -4.50 5.91 7.52
CA LEU A 34 -5.06 4.97 8.48
C LEU A 34 -6.39 4.40 8.01
N LEU A 35 -6.45 3.07 7.91
CA LEU A 35 -7.68 2.34 7.62
C LEU A 35 -7.97 1.33 8.74
N ILE A 36 -9.06 1.53 9.48
CA ILE A 36 -9.47 0.63 10.57
C ILE A 36 -10.91 0.16 10.38
N GLY A 37 -11.10 -1.16 10.32
CA GLY A 37 -12.45 -1.75 10.32
C GLY A 37 -13.31 -1.26 9.16
N ALA A 38 -12.69 -1.06 7.99
CA ALA A 38 -13.33 -0.46 6.83
C ALA A 38 -13.42 -1.46 5.67
N GLU A 39 -14.39 -1.24 4.81
CA GLU A 39 -14.55 -1.93 3.53
C GLU A 39 -14.24 -0.92 2.41
N VAL A 40 -13.22 -1.22 1.61
CA VAL A 40 -12.78 -0.37 0.50
C VAL A 40 -12.77 -1.19 -0.78
N LEU A 41 -13.55 -0.76 -1.77
CA LEU A 41 -13.58 -1.48 -3.04
C LEU A 41 -12.30 -1.22 -3.85
N GLN A 42 -11.81 0.03 -3.91
CA GLN A 42 -10.55 0.33 -4.60
C GLN A 42 -9.79 1.49 -3.95
N GLU A 43 -8.48 1.35 -3.85
CA GLU A 43 -7.55 2.36 -3.33
C GLU A 43 -6.37 2.54 -4.30
N TRP A 44 -6.24 3.74 -4.87
CA TRP A 44 -5.24 4.04 -5.89
C TRP A 44 -4.35 5.21 -5.49
N MET A 45 -3.04 5.00 -5.59
CA MET A 45 -2.02 6.04 -5.45
C MET A 45 -1.15 6.15 -6.71
N ILE A 46 -1.00 7.36 -7.23
CA ILE A 46 -0.22 7.63 -8.44
C ILE A 46 0.76 8.79 -8.20
N GLY A 47 2.05 8.50 -8.25
CA GLY A 47 3.10 9.53 -8.20
C GLY A 47 3.18 10.31 -6.88
N GLY A 48 2.74 9.72 -5.77
CA GLY A 48 2.73 10.34 -4.44
C GLY A 48 3.76 9.74 -3.49
N GLU A 49 3.88 10.35 -2.31
CA GLU A 49 4.73 9.86 -1.21
C GLU A 49 3.88 9.56 0.02
N VAL A 50 4.15 8.42 0.67
CA VAL A 50 3.53 8.06 1.96
C VAL A 50 4.61 7.75 2.97
N LEU A 51 4.60 8.45 4.10
CA LEU A 51 5.53 8.13 5.17
C LEU A 51 5.07 6.89 5.95
N HIS A 52 3.80 6.83 6.35
CA HIS A 52 3.23 5.63 6.99
C HIS A 52 1.84 5.30 6.46
N ALA A 53 1.63 4.05 6.05
CA ALA A 53 0.32 3.48 5.81
C ALA A 53 0.04 2.38 6.84
N LEU A 54 -1.09 2.49 7.54
CA LEU A 54 -1.54 1.51 8.52
C LEU A 54 -2.94 0.99 8.17
N ILE A 55 -3.03 -0.32 7.92
CA ILE A 55 -4.28 -1.02 7.63
C ILE A 55 -4.54 -2.05 8.74
N VAL A 56 -5.68 -1.94 9.41
CA VAL A 56 -6.07 -2.80 10.53
C VAL A 56 -7.49 -3.32 10.33
N ARG A 57 -7.65 -4.65 10.24
CA ARG A 57 -8.97 -5.30 10.12
C ARG A 57 -9.82 -4.69 9.01
N ALA A 58 -9.21 -4.43 7.86
CA ALA A 58 -9.88 -3.86 6.71
C ALA A 58 -10.02 -4.91 5.61
N GLU A 59 -11.07 -4.76 4.80
CA GLU A 59 -11.27 -5.51 3.57
C GLU A 59 -11.03 -4.58 2.38
N VAL A 60 -10.02 -4.89 1.57
CA VAL A 60 -9.66 -4.10 0.38
C VAL A 60 -9.73 -4.99 -0.85
N LEU A 61 -10.64 -4.70 -1.78
CA LEU A 61 -10.77 -5.55 -2.96
C LEU A 61 -9.61 -5.31 -3.96
N HIS A 62 -9.21 -4.05 -4.15
CA HIS A 62 -8.09 -3.71 -5.04
C HIS A 62 -7.27 -2.54 -4.48
N ALA A 63 -5.98 -2.76 -4.27
CA ALA A 63 -5.01 -1.72 -3.99
C ALA A 63 -4.04 -1.60 -5.18
N LEU A 64 -3.84 -0.37 -5.68
CA LEU A 64 -2.89 -0.08 -6.76
C LEU A 64 -1.99 1.09 -6.39
N MET A 65 -0.70 0.88 -6.51
CA MET A 65 0.31 1.89 -6.32
C MET A 65 1.21 1.98 -7.55
N THR A 66 1.30 3.17 -8.16
CA THR A 66 2.09 3.41 -9.37
C THR A 66 3.02 4.60 -9.20
N GLY A 67 4.33 4.36 -9.38
CA GLY A 67 5.34 5.43 -9.33
C GLY A 67 5.38 6.18 -7.99
N ALA A 68 4.97 5.54 -6.90
CA ALA A 68 4.90 6.14 -5.57
C ALA A 68 6.09 5.69 -4.71
N GLU A 69 6.40 6.49 -3.70
CA GLU A 69 7.39 6.15 -2.67
C GLU A 69 6.70 5.96 -1.33
N VAL A 70 6.91 4.81 -0.70
CA VAL A 70 6.35 4.52 0.62
C VAL A 70 7.45 4.11 1.58
N LEU A 71 7.57 4.84 2.69
CA LEU A 71 8.57 4.51 3.69
C LEU A 71 8.15 3.25 4.46
N HIS A 72 6.94 3.26 5.03
CA HIS A 72 6.45 2.17 5.88
C HIS A 72 5.01 1.79 5.54
N VAL A 73 4.78 0.49 5.32
CA VAL A 73 3.45 -0.12 5.27
C VAL A 73 3.34 -1.13 6.39
N LEU A 74 2.30 -1.01 7.22
CA LEU A 74 1.93 -2.01 8.21
C LEU A 74 0.49 -2.47 7.99
N MET A 75 0.33 -3.77 7.82
CA MET A 75 -0.96 -4.42 7.66
C MET A 75 -1.18 -5.46 8.76
N THR A 76 -2.31 -5.38 9.45
CA THR A 76 -2.65 -6.32 10.53
C THR A 76 -4.08 -6.83 10.41
N GLY A 77 -4.25 -8.14 10.31
CA GLY A 77 -5.59 -8.76 10.23
C GLY A 77 -6.43 -8.26 9.06
N ALA A 78 -5.82 -7.82 7.97
CA ALA A 78 -6.53 -7.30 6.80
C ALA A 78 -6.71 -8.39 5.75
N GLU A 79 -7.72 -8.22 4.90
CA GLU A 79 -7.96 -9.08 3.74
C GLU A 79 -7.82 -8.23 2.47
N ILE A 80 -6.89 -8.60 1.59
CA ILE A 80 -6.67 -7.93 0.31
C ILE A 80 -6.81 -8.93 -0.83
N LEU A 81 -7.74 -8.68 -1.75
CA LEU A 81 -7.93 -9.59 -2.88
C LEU A 81 -6.86 -9.41 -3.95
N HIS A 82 -6.51 -8.15 -4.26
CA HIS A 82 -5.47 -7.82 -5.23
C HIS A 82 -4.66 -6.61 -4.78
N GLU A 83 -3.34 -6.78 -4.69
CA GLU A 83 -2.39 -5.70 -4.43
C GLU A 83 -1.42 -5.57 -5.60
N TRP A 84 -1.38 -4.40 -6.24
CA TRP A 84 -0.53 -4.12 -7.40
C TRP A 84 0.44 -2.99 -7.12
N MET A 85 1.72 -3.24 -7.36
CA MET A 85 2.80 -2.29 -7.20
C MET A 85 3.58 -2.17 -8.51
N ILE A 86 3.56 -1.00 -9.13
CA ILE A 86 4.15 -0.76 -10.46
C ILE A 86 5.12 0.41 -10.39
N GLY A 87 6.41 0.15 -10.58
CA GLY A 87 7.45 1.19 -10.59
C GLY A 87 7.53 1.99 -9.30
N ALA A 88 7.15 1.40 -8.16
CA ALA A 88 7.11 2.05 -6.87
C ALA A 88 8.30 1.63 -5.99
N GLU A 89 8.64 2.44 -5.00
CA GLU A 89 9.65 2.13 -3.97
C GLU A 89 8.95 1.91 -2.62
N VAL A 90 9.24 0.79 -1.94
CA VAL A 90 8.79 0.54 -0.57
C VAL A 90 9.96 0.18 0.33
N ARG A 91 10.24 0.98 1.37
CA ARG A 91 11.39 0.67 2.25
C ARG A 91 11.10 -0.44 3.23
N HIS A 92 9.95 -0.39 3.90
CA HIS A 92 9.54 -1.48 4.78
C HIS A 92 8.06 -1.83 4.62
N LYS A 93 7.81 -3.11 4.35
CA LYS A 93 6.47 -3.69 4.31
C LYS A 93 6.34 -4.75 5.40
N TRP A 94 5.40 -4.55 6.31
CA TRP A 94 5.11 -5.47 7.41
C TRP A 94 3.68 -5.97 7.31
N ILE A 95 3.52 -7.29 7.30
CA ILE A 95 2.22 -7.96 7.18
C ILE A 95 2.09 -8.94 8.34
N ILE A 96 1.05 -8.79 9.17
CA ILE A 96 0.85 -9.62 10.36
C ILE A 96 -0.58 -10.17 10.36
N GLY A 97 -0.70 -11.51 10.26
CA GLY A 97 -2.00 -12.18 10.30
C GLY A 97 -2.98 -11.69 9.23
N ALA A 98 -2.48 -11.29 8.06
CA ALA A 98 -3.29 -10.78 6.96
C ALA A 98 -3.32 -11.79 5.80
N ASP A 99 -4.39 -11.73 5.02
CA ASP A 99 -4.59 -12.60 3.86
C ASP A 99 -4.54 -11.76 2.57
N VAL A 100 -3.63 -12.11 1.67
CA VAL A 100 -3.50 -11.50 0.34
C VAL A 100 -3.71 -12.56 -0.73
N LEU A 101 -4.76 -12.45 -1.53
CA LEU A 101 -5.04 -13.46 -2.55
C LEU A 101 -4.07 -13.35 -3.73
N HIS A 102 -3.80 -12.12 -4.19
CA HIS A 102 -2.86 -11.88 -5.28
C HIS A 102 -2.01 -10.63 -5.03
N GLU A 103 -0.71 -10.79 -5.14
CA GLU A 103 0.27 -9.71 -5.09
C GLU A 103 1.04 -9.64 -6.42
N TRP A 104 1.08 -8.45 -7.01
CA TRP A 104 1.74 -8.20 -8.30
C TRP A 104 2.74 -7.07 -8.13
N ILE A 105 4.00 -7.34 -8.44
CA ILE A 105 5.10 -6.38 -8.30
C ILE A 105 5.83 -6.29 -9.65
N ILE A 106 5.77 -5.13 -10.30
CA ILE A 106 6.32 -4.91 -11.63
C ILE A 106 7.27 -3.70 -11.60
N GLY A 107 8.56 -3.93 -11.85
CA GLY A 107 9.55 -2.86 -11.94
C GLY A 107 9.70 -2.06 -10.63
N ALA A 108 9.32 -2.63 -9.49
CA ALA A 108 9.32 -1.97 -8.20
C ALA A 108 10.54 -2.38 -7.37
N GLU A 109 10.88 -1.56 -6.37
CA GLU A 109 11.94 -1.83 -5.42
C GLU A 109 11.36 -1.97 -4.01
N THR A 110 11.72 -3.02 -3.30
CA THR A 110 11.32 -3.21 -1.91
C THR A 110 12.51 -3.61 -1.05
N LEU A 111 12.84 -2.81 -0.05
CA LEU A 111 14.05 -3.04 0.73
C LEU A 111 13.85 -4.15 1.79
N HIS A 112 12.77 -4.08 2.56
CA HIS A 112 12.48 -5.07 3.59
C HIS A 112 11.02 -5.50 3.59
N VAL A 113 10.80 -6.81 3.56
CA VAL A 113 9.49 -7.44 3.77
C VAL A 113 9.53 -8.34 5.00
N LEU A 114 8.62 -8.12 5.93
CA LEU A 114 8.37 -9.01 7.07
C LEU A 114 6.94 -9.50 7.02
N MET A 115 6.76 -10.82 7.04
CA MET A 115 5.45 -11.46 7.11
C MET A 115 5.40 -12.38 8.33
N ILE A 116 4.42 -12.18 9.21
CA ILE A 116 4.20 -13.01 10.41
C ILE A 116 2.80 -13.57 10.38
N GLY A 117 2.67 -14.89 10.21
CA GLY A 117 1.38 -15.58 10.15
C GLY A 117 0.44 -15.06 9.07
N ALA A 118 0.98 -14.48 8.00
CA ALA A 118 0.22 -13.98 6.85
C ALA A 118 0.12 -15.06 5.75
N GLU A 119 -1.00 -15.09 5.04
CA GLU A 119 -1.20 -15.97 3.87
C GLU A 119 -1.14 -15.14 2.59
N VAL A 120 -0.21 -15.46 1.68
CA VAL A 120 -0.20 -14.92 0.32
C VAL A 120 -0.38 -16.08 -0.66
N ARG A 121 -1.47 -16.11 -1.41
CA ARG A 121 -1.76 -17.26 -2.29
C ARG A 121 -1.02 -17.23 -3.61
N HIS A 122 -0.95 -16.05 -4.23
CA HIS A 122 -0.30 -15.88 -5.52
C HIS A 122 0.56 -14.62 -5.51
N THR A 123 1.82 -14.79 -5.92
CA THR A 123 2.76 -13.68 -6.07
C THR A 123 3.35 -13.70 -7.48
N PHE A 124 3.26 -12.57 -8.18
CA PHE A 124 3.86 -12.38 -9.49
C PHE A 124 4.85 -11.21 -9.45
N ILE A 125 6.11 -11.48 -9.77
CA ILE A 125 7.19 -10.50 -9.72
C ILE A 125 7.86 -10.40 -11.10
N ILE A 126 7.90 -9.20 -11.67
CA ILE A 126 8.53 -8.93 -12.97
C ILE A 126 9.48 -7.76 -12.84
N GLY A 127 10.78 -8.01 -12.99
CA GLY A 127 11.80 -6.94 -12.99
C GLY A 127 11.84 -6.11 -11.71
N ALA A 128 11.47 -6.69 -10.58
CA ALA A 128 11.50 -6.04 -9.28
C ALA A 128 12.75 -6.44 -8.49
N GLU A 129 13.20 -5.58 -7.60
CA GLU A 129 14.28 -5.85 -6.66
C GLU A 129 13.72 -5.96 -5.24
N VAL A 130 14.02 -7.07 -4.56
CA VAL A 130 13.70 -7.25 -3.14
C VAL A 130 14.96 -7.65 -2.39
N LEU A 131 15.40 -6.83 -1.44
CA LEU A 131 16.67 -7.06 -0.77
C LEU A 131 16.54 -8.06 0.39
N HIS A 132 15.58 -7.86 1.28
CA HIS A 132 15.40 -8.71 2.46
C HIS A 132 13.95 -9.15 2.64
N VAL A 133 13.77 -10.45 2.85
CA VAL A 133 12.48 -11.07 3.15
C VAL A 133 12.62 -11.97 4.36
N LEU A 134 11.75 -11.78 5.36
CA LEU A 134 11.60 -12.66 6.51
C LEU A 134 10.14 -13.09 6.62
N ILE A 135 9.92 -14.40 6.68
CA ILE A 135 8.59 -15.02 6.79
C ILE A 135 8.62 -15.93 8.01
N ILE A 136 7.69 -15.73 8.95
CA ILE A 136 7.57 -16.47 10.22
C ILE A 136 6.13 -16.94 10.42
#